data_AF-A0AA43FHH6-F1
#
_entry.id   AF-A0AA43FHH6-F1
#
_cell.length_a   1.000
_cell.length_b   1.000
_cell.length_c   1.000
_cell.angle_alpha   90.00
_cell.angle_beta   90.00
_cell.angle_gamma   90.00
#
_symmetry.space_group_name_H-M   'P 1'
#
loop_
_entity.id
_entity.type
_entity.pdbx_description
1 polymer ?
#
loop_
_entity_poly.entity_id
_entity_poly.type
_entity_poly.pdbx_seq_one_letter_code
_entity_poly.pdbx_strand_id
1 'polypeptide(L)' 'MAYGATQLAFRPATSSVTRIAMVSPYALDIPGGVQDQVLGLAGQLRERGFEVAVIGPASDDGKY' A
#
# COMPACT_ATOMS: atom_id res chain seq x y z
N MET A 1 7.40 17.15 26.02
CA MET A 1 7.49 15.82 25.38
C MET A 1 6.53 15.81 24.21
N ALA A 2 6.99 16.20 23.02
CA ALA A 2 6.13 16.38 21.85
C ALA A 2 6.04 15.08 21.05
N TYR A 3 4.85 14.50 20.95
CA TYR A 3 4.58 13.42 20.00
C TYR A 3 4.34 14.04 18.62
N GLY A 4 5.30 13.85 17.71
CA GLY A 4 5.22 14.31 16.34
C GLY A 4 4.11 13.57 15.60
N ALA A 5 3.02 14.26 15.28
CA ALA A 5 2.03 13.78 14.33
C ALA A 5 2.66 13.82 12.93
N THR A 6 3.01 12.65 12.38
CA THR A 6 3.36 12.52 10.96
C THR A 6 2.09 12.77 10.14
N GLN A 7 1.73 14.04 9.98
CA GLN A 7 0.59 14.43 9.18
C GLN A 7 0.96 14.26 7.71
N LEU A 8 0.28 13.33 7.05
CA LEU A 8 0.38 13.09 5.61
C LEU A 8 0.10 14.42 4.89
N ALA A 9 1.13 15.00 4.26
CA ALA A 9 1.02 16.29 3.60
C ALA A 9 -0.01 16.21 2.46
N PHE A 10 -1.10 16.96 2.58
CA PHE A 10 -2.11 17.06 1.52
C PHE A 10 -1.55 17.89 0.35
N ARG A 11 -1.49 17.28 -0.84
CA ARG A 11 -1.01 17.94 -2.06
C ARG A 11 -2.22 18.34 -2.91
N PRO A 12 -2.33 19.61 -3.36
CA PRO A 12 -3.43 20.03 -4.21
C PRO A 12 -3.39 19.26 -5.55
N ALA A 13 -4.55 18.77 -5.99
CA ALA A 13 -4.69 17.99 -7.20
C ALA A 13 -4.48 18.88 -8.45
N THR A 14 -3.25 18.90 -8.97
CA THR A 14 -3.04 19.23 -10.38
C THR A 14 -3.53 18.05 -11.23
N SER A 15 -3.89 18.28 -12.50
CA SER A 15 -4.38 17.28 -13.48
C SER A 15 -3.33 16.20 -13.78
N SER A 16 -3.01 15.42 -12.77
CA SER A 16 -1.94 14.44 -12.70
C SER A 16 -2.54 13.14 -12.21
N VAL A 17 -1.99 12.03 -12.69
CA VAL A 17 -2.39 10.68 -12.31
C VAL A 17 -2.54 10.58 -10.78
N THR A 18 -3.70 10.13 -10.31
CA THR A 18 -3.95 9.93 -8.87
C THR A 18 -3.09 8.78 -8.36
N ARG A 19 -2.30 9.08 -7.32
CA ARG A 19 -1.39 8.13 -6.68
C ARG A 19 -2.03 7.51 -5.45
N ILE A 20 -1.91 6.19 -5.33
CA ILE A 20 -2.49 5.42 -4.23
C ILE A 20 -1.37 4.60 -3.57
N ALA A 21 -1.19 4.79 -2.26
CA ALA A 21 -0.36 3.92 -1.43
C ALA A 21 -1.27 2.99 -0.64
N MET A 22 -1.16 1.69 -0.91
CA MET A 22 -1.87 0.63 -0.18
C MET A 22 -0.92 0.01 0.84
N VAL A 23 -1.41 -0.20 2.06
CA VAL A 23 -0.66 -0.83 3.14
C VAL A 23 -1.32 -2.17 3.48
N SER A 24 -0.57 -3.26 3.32
CA SER A 24 -0.98 -4.60 3.73
C SER A 24 -0.61 -4.83 5.20
N PRO A 25 -1.51 -5.43 6.01
CA PRO A 25 -1.18 -5.83 7.38
C PRO A 25 -0.27 -7.08 7.43
N TYR A 26 -0.07 -7.77 6.30
CA TYR A 26 0.74 -8.99 6.20
C TYR A 26 1.81 -8.87 5.11
N ALA A 27 2.86 -9.66 5.25
CA ALA A 27 3.97 -9.72 4.30
C ALA A 27 3.47 -10.18 2.92
N LEU A 28 3.91 -9.47 1.87
CA LEU A 28 3.39 -9.65 0.51
C LEU A 28 3.97 -10.89 -0.19
N ASP A 29 5.04 -11.45 0.36
CA ASP A 29 5.72 -12.66 -0.11
C ASP A 29 5.22 -13.94 0.58
N ILE A 30 4.29 -13.83 1.55
CA ILE A 30 3.60 -14.97 2.16
C ILE A 30 2.25 -15.20 1.47
N PRO A 31 2.03 -16.36 0.83
CA PRO A 31 0.76 -16.68 0.16
C PRO A 31 -0.43 -16.68 1.13
N GLY A 32 -1.56 -16.12 0.68
CA GLY A 32 -2.82 -16.17 1.44
C GLY A 32 -3.90 -15.25 0.88
N GLY A 33 -5.14 -15.43 1.31
CA GLY A 33 -6.28 -14.70 0.74
C GLY A 33 -6.19 -13.17 0.85
N VAL A 34 -5.49 -12.64 1.86
CA VAL A 34 -5.26 -11.18 1.98
C VAL A 34 -4.26 -10.68 0.94
N GLN A 35 -3.20 -11.46 0.67
CA GLN A 35 -2.25 -11.15 -0.39
C GLN A 35 -2.98 -11.05 -1.74
N ASP A 36 -3.80 -12.05 -2.07
CA ASP A 36 -4.57 -12.09 -3.33
C ASP A 36 -5.50 -10.88 -3.46
N GLN A 37 -6.21 -10.52 -2.40
CA GLN A 37 -7.12 -9.37 -2.40
C GLN A 37 -6.38 -8.04 -2.58
N VAL A 38 -5.27 -7.85 -1.87
CA VAL A 38 -4.47 -6.61 -1.95
C VAL A 38 -3.87 -6.46 -3.35
N LEU A 39 -3.25 -7.51 -3.89
CA LEU A 39 -2.63 -7.48 -5.21
C LEU A 39 -3.67 -7.38 -6.33
N GLY A 40 -4.81 -8.07 -6.18
CA GLY A 40 -5.93 -8.00 -7.12
C GLY A 40 -6.52 -6.60 -7.20
N LEU A 41 -6.82 -5.97 -6.06
CA LEU A 41 -7.31 -4.59 -6.01
C LEU A 41 -6.28 -3.61 -6.61
N ALA A 42 -4.99 -3.77 -6.29
CA ALA A 42 -3.93 -2.94 -6.85
C ALA A 42 -3.86 -3.07 -8.38
N GLY A 43 -4.02 -4.29 -8.92
CA GLY A 43 -4.11 -4.53 -10.36
C GLY A 43 -5.30 -3.80 -10.99
N GLN A 44 -6.49 -3.95 -10.42
CA GLN A 44 -7.71 -3.30 -10.90
C GLN A 44 -7.65 -1.77 -10.87
N LEU A 45 -6.97 -1.19 -9.87
CA LEU A 45 -6.74 0.24 -9.82
C LEU A 45 -5.74 0.70 -10.89
N ARG A 46 -4.67 -0.05 -11.14
CA ARG A 46 -3.72 0.27 -12.22
C ARG A 46 -4.40 0.24 -13.61
N GLU A 47 -5.26 -0.74 -13.86
CA GLU A 47 -6.07 -0.82 -15.10
C GLU A 47 -6.97 0.40 -15.31
N ARG A 48 -7.40 1.06 -14.22
CA ARG A 48 -8.21 2.28 -14.25
C ARG A 48 -7.39 3.56 -14.40
N GLY A 49 -6.07 3.46 -14.52
CA GLY A 49 -5.17 4.59 -14.72
C GLY A 49 -4.62 5.22 -13.44
N PHE A 50 -4.72 4.53 -12.29
CA PHE A 50 -4.10 4.97 -11.04
C PHE A 50 -2.63 4.51 -10.95
N GLU A 51 -1.78 5.33 -10.34
CA GLU A 51 -0.42 4.93 -9.96
C GLU A 51 -0.46 4.31 -8.57
N VAL A 52 -0.28 2.99 -8.46
CA VAL A 52 -0.48 2.25 -7.21
C VAL A 52 0.81 1.60 -6.73
N ALA A 53 1.20 1.90 -5.49
CA ALA A 53 2.23 1.21 -4.74
C ALA A 53 1.60 0.41 -3.61
N VAL A 54 2.09 -0.82 -3.39
CA VAL A 54 1.67 -1.68 -2.28
C VAL A 54 2.89 -1.92 -1.40
N ILE A 55 2.76 -1.67 -0.11
CA ILE A 55 3.78 -1.98 0.88
C ILE A 55 3.18 -2.91 1.95
N GLY A 56 4.00 -3.80 2.48
CA GLY A 56 3.68 -4.64 3.61
C GLY A 56 4.89 -4.75 4.53
N PRO A 57 4.73 -5.34 5.72
CA PRO A 57 5.87 -5.72 6.54
C PRO A 57 6.78 -6.69 5.77
N ALA A 58 8.06 -6.74 6.13
CA ALA A 58 8.91 -7.84 5.73
C ALA A 58 8.34 -9.15 6.30
N SER A 59 8.49 -10.24 5.56
CA SER A 59 8.30 -11.57 6.11
C SER A 59 9.24 -11.77 7.29
N ASP A 60 8.75 -12.41 8.34
CA ASP A 60 9.63 -12.95 9.38
C ASP A 60 10.37 -14.15 8.77
N ASP A 61 11.66 -14.28 8.99
CA ASP A 61 12.54 -15.30 8.39
C ASP A 61 12.32 -16.72 8.96
N GLY A 62 11.10 -17.00 9.41
CA GLY A 62 10.70 -18.30 9.97
C GLY A 62 10.98 -18.43 11.47
N LYS A 63 10.86 -17.36 12.26
CA LYS A 63 10.99 -17.42 13.72
C LYS A 63 9.67 -17.54 14.48
N TYR A 64 8.77 -18.40 14.00
CA TYR A 64 7.86 -19.19 14.84
C TYR A 64 7.58 -20.54 14.18
#